data_AF-A0A3B9C157-F1
#
_entry.id   AF-A0A3B9C157-F1
#
_cell.length_a   1.000
_cell.length_b   1.000
_cell.length_c   1.000
_cell.angle_alpha   90.00
_cell.angle_beta   90.00
_cell.angle_gamma   90.00
#
_symmetry.space_group_name_H-M   'P 1'
#
loop_
_entity.id
_entity.type
_entity.pdbx_description
1 polymer ?
#
loop_
_entity_poly.entity_id
_entity_poly.type
_entity_poly.pdbx_seq_one_letter_code
_entity_poly.pdbx_strand_id
1 'polypeptide(L)'
;MLFGCAAKIGFIFVNYFSMHSGNHYSFKEVVFWTRRDIFALLIVASVPTILYKLLGWTWLVLLWLPIALLGAAVAFVVGFKNNASYDRIGEAPRIWGSIINRGRTLAIMSRDFITNRHAQKPLDELGLRQIHSEIYHRHFVGLTAFYFQLREARQWEAIYKKHNTEYQNRWFRVEEHDHQLADLIKPYLSPTEYKLVMRKGNKAAQLIALQSAHLKRIRSSRWS
;
A
#
# COMPACT_ATOMS: atom_id res chain seq x y z
N MET A 1 21.60 -5.96 -20.96
CA MET A 1 21.34 -5.92 -19.50
C MET A 1 20.12 -5.09 -19.08
N LEU A 2 19.87 -3.90 -19.67
CA LEU A 2 18.74 -3.04 -19.28
C LEU A 2 17.32 -3.62 -19.53
N PHE A 3 17.15 -4.44 -20.58
CA PHE A 3 15.87 -5.11 -20.87
C PHE A 3 15.44 -6.13 -19.80
N GLY A 4 16.39 -6.82 -19.15
CA GLY A 4 16.08 -7.81 -18.11
C GLY A 4 15.61 -7.19 -16.80
N CYS A 5 16.07 -5.98 -16.48
CA CYS A 5 15.67 -5.26 -15.27
C CYS A 5 14.28 -4.62 -15.45
N ALA A 6 14.04 -4.00 -16.61
CA ALA A 6 12.72 -3.48 -16.99
C ALA A 6 11.65 -4.58 -17.05
N ALA A 7 12.01 -5.77 -17.56
CA ALA A 7 11.16 -6.96 -17.50
C ALA A 7 10.88 -7.41 -16.06
N LYS A 8 11.85 -7.32 -15.13
CA LYS A 8 11.65 -7.63 -13.72
C LYS A 8 10.63 -6.69 -13.06
N ILE A 9 10.72 -5.38 -13.30
CA ILE A 9 9.74 -4.41 -12.78
C ILE A 9 8.38 -4.57 -13.45
N GLY A 10 8.32 -4.75 -14.77
CA GLY A 10 7.08 -5.02 -15.50
C GLY A 10 6.39 -6.31 -15.05
N PHE A 11 7.17 -7.36 -14.78
CA PHE A 11 6.68 -8.66 -14.30
C PHE A 11 6.19 -8.59 -12.85
N ILE A 12 6.82 -7.78 -12.00
CA ILE A 12 6.34 -7.46 -10.64
C ILE A 12 4.98 -6.75 -10.70
N PHE A 13 4.79 -5.79 -11.63
CA PHE A 13 3.54 -5.04 -11.74
C PHE A 13 2.37 -5.81 -12.36
N VAL A 14 2.62 -6.71 -13.32
CA VAL A 14 1.55 -7.44 -14.05
C VAL A 14 0.93 -8.55 -13.20
N ASN A 15 1.70 -9.27 -12.38
CA ASN A 15 1.14 -10.35 -11.54
C ASN A 15 0.40 -9.87 -10.28
N TYR A 16 0.58 -8.62 -9.85
CA TYR A 16 0.02 -8.08 -8.61
C TYR A 16 -1.32 -7.35 -8.76
N PHE A 17 -1.83 -7.20 -9.99
CA PHE A 17 -3.06 -6.45 -10.25
C PHE A 17 -4.35 -7.23 -9.98
N SER A 18 -4.24 -8.53 -9.73
CA SER A 18 -5.29 -9.26 -9.01
C SER A 18 -5.19 -8.81 -7.55
N MET A 19 -6.05 -7.86 -7.16
CA MET A 19 -6.29 -7.59 -5.74
C MET A 19 -6.58 -8.95 -5.12
N HIS A 20 -5.69 -9.41 -4.23
CA HIS A 20 -5.81 -10.71 -3.58
C HIS A 20 -7.08 -10.64 -2.74
N SER A 21 -8.22 -10.97 -3.35
CA SER A 21 -9.47 -11.31 -2.69
C SER A 21 -9.20 -12.64 -2.00
N GLY A 22 -8.35 -12.60 -0.98
CA GLY A 22 -7.90 -13.77 -0.23
C GLY A 22 -9.13 -14.49 0.25
N ASN A 23 -9.29 -15.72 -0.23
CA ASN A 23 -10.37 -16.60 0.18
C ASN A 23 -10.37 -16.75 1.71
N HIS A 24 -11.54 -16.46 2.28
CA HIS A 24 -12.10 -16.99 3.52
C HIS A 24 -11.11 -17.28 4.66
N TYR A 25 -10.99 -16.34 5.61
CA TYR A 25 -10.47 -16.63 6.95
C TYR A 25 -11.11 -17.93 7.46
N SER A 26 -10.29 -18.96 7.67
CA SER A 26 -10.82 -20.23 8.17
C SER A 26 -11.32 -20.03 9.59
N PHE A 27 -12.41 -20.69 9.98
CA PHE A 27 -12.89 -20.66 11.36
C PHE A 27 -11.77 -20.98 12.38
N LYS A 28 -10.89 -21.94 12.03
CA LYS A 28 -9.74 -22.30 12.86
C LYS A 28 -8.75 -21.15 13.04
N GLU A 29 -8.55 -20.35 12.00
CA GLU A 29 -7.65 -19.20 12.00
C GLU A 29 -8.21 -18.07 12.86
N VAL A 30 -9.51 -17.78 12.73
CA VAL A 30 -10.20 -16.78 13.55
C VAL A 30 -10.15 -17.16 15.03
N VAL A 31 -10.44 -18.42 15.36
CA VAL A 31 -10.38 -18.92 16.75
C VAL A 31 -8.94 -18.87 17.28
N PHE A 32 -7.94 -19.26 16.49
CA PHE A 32 -6.55 -19.19 16.90
C PHE A 32 -6.09 -17.74 17.16
N TRP A 33 -6.53 -16.81 16.31
CA TRP A 33 -6.21 -15.39 16.43
C TRP A 33 -6.90 -14.74 17.65
N THR A 34 -8.18 -15.05 17.88
CA THR A 34 -8.99 -14.50 18.98
C THR A 34 -8.90 -15.29 20.28
N ARG A 35 -8.08 -16.35 20.34
CA ARG A 35 -8.04 -17.28 21.49
C ARG A 35 -7.88 -16.58 22.84
N ARG A 36 -7.05 -15.54 22.90
CA ARG A 36 -6.77 -14.83 24.16
C ARG A 36 -8.00 -14.07 24.65
N ASP A 37 -8.72 -13.43 23.74
CA ASP A 37 -9.96 -12.71 24.07
C ASP A 37 -11.07 -13.70 24.44
N ILE A 38 -11.18 -14.83 23.72
CA ILE A 38 -12.12 -15.91 24.04
C ILE A 38 -11.87 -16.44 25.45
N PHE A 39 -10.62 -16.77 25.80
CA PHE A 39 -10.30 -17.27 27.15
C PHE A 39 -10.55 -16.20 28.23
N ALA A 40 -10.20 -14.94 27.97
CA ALA A 40 -10.47 -13.85 28.91
C ALA A 40 -11.98 -13.68 29.17
N LEU A 41 -12.79 -13.65 28.10
CA LEU A 41 -14.24 -13.55 28.20
C LEU A 41 -14.85 -14.77 28.90
N LEU A 42 -14.31 -15.96 28.64
CA LEU A 42 -14.76 -17.19 29.27
C LEU A 42 -14.48 -17.17 30.78
N ILE A 43 -13.30 -16.71 31.21
CA ILE A 43 -12.98 -16.52 32.63
C ILE A 43 -13.94 -15.51 33.27
N VAL A 44 -14.13 -14.36 32.62
CA VAL A 44 -15.03 -13.30 33.12
C VAL A 44 -16.48 -13.78 33.25
N ALA A 45 -16.96 -14.65 32.36
CA ALA A 45 -18.30 -15.24 32.43
C ALA A 45 -18.42 -16.38 33.44
N SER A 46 -17.40 -17.23 33.54
CA SER A 46 -17.41 -18.43 34.37
C SER A 46 -17.21 -18.13 35.85
N VAL A 47 -16.34 -17.18 36.23
CA VAL A 47 -16.07 -16.84 37.63
C VAL A 47 -17.33 -16.41 38.38
N PRO A 48 -18.12 -15.40 37.94
CA PRO A 48 -19.35 -15.01 38.63
C PRO A 48 -20.40 -16.13 38.67
N THR A 49 -20.47 -16.94 37.61
CA THR A 49 -21.42 -18.05 37.50
C THR A 49 -21.13 -19.14 38.53
N ILE A 50 -19.85 -19.48 38.71
CA ILE A 50 -19.38 -20.45 39.70
C ILE A 50 -19.60 -19.91 41.13
N LEU A 51 -19.26 -18.64 41.38
CA LEU A 51 -19.48 -17.98 42.67
C LEU A 51 -20.97 -17.96 43.05
N TYR A 52 -21.86 -17.68 42.09
CA TYR A 52 -23.29 -17.68 42.32
C TYR A 52 -23.85 -19.08 42.60
N LYS A 53 -23.47 -20.09 41.80
CA LYS A 53 -24.04 -21.45 41.87
C LYS A 53 -23.44 -22.33 42.97
N LEU A 54 -22.13 -22.27 43.21
CA LEU A 54 -21.46 -23.15 44.16
C LEU A 54 -21.28 -22.53 45.55
N LEU A 55 -21.01 -21.22 45.62
CA LEU A 55 -20.78 -20.49 46.88
C LEU A 55 -22.04 -19.79 47.40
N GLY A 56 -23.16 -19.86 46.67
CA GLY A 56 -24.45 -19.33 47.10
C GLY A 56 -24.47 -17.80 47.21
N TRP A 57 -23.57 -17.09 46.53
CA TRP A 57 -23.49 -15.62 46.58
C TRP A 57 -24.60 -14.99 45.74
N THR A 58 -25.79 -14.88 46.32
CA THR A 58 -26.99 -14.33 45.68
C THR A 58 -27.00 -12.81 45.54
N TRP A 59 -26.06 -12.09 46.16
CA TRP A 59 -25.91 -10.64 46.00
C TRP A 59 -25.26 -10.24 44.66
N LEU A 60 -24.65 -11.18 43.94
CA LEU A 60 -24.03 -10.99 42.63
C LEU A 60 -25.06 -11.08 41.48
N VAL A 61 -26.22 -10.42 41.63
CA VAL A 61 -27.20 -10.33 40.54
C VAL A 61 -26.76 -9.26 39.56
N LEU A 62 -26.43 -9.70 38.35
CA LEU A 62 -26.21 -8.79 37.24
C LEU A 62 -27.56 -8.26 36.75
N LEU A 63 -27.77 -6.94 36.87
CA LEU A 63 -28.97 -6.30 36.34
C LEU A 63 -28.88 -6.30 34.80
N TRP A 64 -29.86 -6.92 34.14
CA TRP A 64 -29.84 -7.08 32.68
C TRP A 64 -29.93 -5.74 31.93
N LEU A 65 -30.64 -4.76 32.51
CA LEU A 65 -30.97 -3.50 31.85
C LEU A 65 -29.73 -2.63 31.52
N PRO A 66 -28.80 -2.35 32.46
CA PRO A 66 -27.54 -1.69 32.14
C PRO A 66 -26.70 -2.42 31.09
N ILE A 67 -26.69 -3.76 31.13
CA ILE A 67 -25.92 -4.59 30.18
C ILE A 67 -26.48 -4.44 28.77
N ALA A 68 -27.81 -4.52 28.62
CA ALA A 68 -28.48 -4.35 27.33
C ALA A 68 -28.27 -2.94 26.77
N LEU A 69 -28.38 -1.90 27.63
CA LEU A 69 -28.14 -0.51 27.22
C LEU A 69 -26.70 -0.28 26.76
N LEU A 70 -25.72 -0.80 27.51
CA LEU A 70 -24.31 -0.75 27.13
C LEU A 70 -24.05 -1.51 25.81
N GLY A 71 -24.65 -2.69 25.65
CA GLY A 71 -24.55 -3.47 24.42
C GLY A 71 -25.08 -2.71 23.20
N ALA A 72 -26.26 -2.09 23.31
CA ALA A 72 -26.84 -1.28 22.25
C ALA A 72 -25.96 -0.06 21.90
N ALA A 73 -25.46 0.65 22.91
CA ALA A 73 -24.56 1.79 22.70
C ALA A 73 -23.26 1.38 21.97
N VAL A 74 -22.63 0.28 22.41
CA VAL A 74 -21.41 -0.25 21.76
C VAL A 74 -21.69 -0.69 20.33
N ALA A 75 -22.79 -1.41 20.09
CA ALA A 75 -23.17 -1.88 18.75
C ALA A 75 -23.37 -0.70 17.78
N PHE A 76 -24.02 0.37 18.23
CA PHE A 76 -24.23 1.57 17.44
C PHE A 76 -22.92 2.29 17.09
N VAL A 77 -22.04 2.46 18.08
CA VAL A 77 -20.71 3.04 17.87
C VAL A 77 -19.89 2.21 16.88
N VAL A 78 -19.89 0.88 17.03
CA VAL A 78 -19.21 -0.02 16.10
C VAL A 78 -19.80 0.07 14.70
N GLY A 79 -21.14 0.14 14.58
CA GLY A 79 -21.83 0.31 13.30
C GLY A 79 -21.36 1.55 12.53
N PHE A 80 -21.29 2.71 13.19
CA PHE A 80 -20.78 3.92 12.58
C PHE A 80 -19.30 3.82 12.19
N LYS A 81 -18.46 3.25 13.06
CA LYS A 81 -17.03 3.06 12.77
C LYS A 81 -16.82 2.11 11.59
N ASN A 82 -17.65 1.07 11.47
CA ASN A 82 -17.59 0.10 10.40
C ASN A 82 -17.99 0.74 9.05
N ASN A 83 -19.07 1.52 9.03
CA ASN A 83 -19.49 2.25 7.82
C ASN A 83 -18.37 3.18 7.31
N ALA A 84 -17.78 3.98 8.21
CA ALA A 84 -16.66 4.85 7.87
C ALA A 84 -15.41 4.08 7.40
N SER A 85 -15.20 2.86 7.90
CA SER A 85 -14.08 2.00 7.49
C SER A 85 -14.30 1.41 6.09
N TYR A 86 -15.54 1.00 5.77
CA TYR A 86 -15.91 0.51 4.44
C TYR A 86 -15.71 1.57 3.36
N ASP A 87 -16.14 2.81 3.61
CA ASP A 87 -15.97 3.90 2.65
C ASP A 87 -14.49 4.12 2.28
N ARG A 88 -13.60 4.05 3.28
CA ARG A 88 -12.15 4.19 3.11
C ARG A 88 -11.53 3.01 2.35
N ILE A 89 -11.97 1.78 2.65
CA ILE A 89 -11.53 0.58 1.93
C ILE A 89 -11.91 0.68 0.45
N GLY A 90 -13.09 1.21 0.13
CA GLY A 90 -13.51 1.45 -1.24
C GLY A 90 -12.76 2.59 -1.94
N GLU A 91 -12.23 3.57 -1.19
CA GLU A 91 -11.53 4.73 -1.74
C GLU A 91 -10.14 4.38 -2.29
N ALA A 92 -9.40 3.51 -1.59
CA ALA A 92 -8.04 3.13 -1.98
C ALA A 92 -7.95 2.55 -3.42
N PRO A 93 -8.78 1.57 -3.83
CA PRO A 93 -8.79 1.07 -5.21
C PRO A 93 -9.15 2.13 -6.24
N ARG A 94 -10.04 3.08 -5.90
CA ARG A 94 -10.41 4.20 -6.80
C ARG A 94 -9.22 5.13 -7.04
N ILE A 95 -8.50 5.50 -5.96
CA ILE A 95 -7.29 6.34 -6.05
C ILE A 95 -6.22 5.63 -6.88
N TRP A 96 -5.96 4.34 -6.60
CA TRP A 96 -5.00 3.54 -7.34
C TRP A 96 -5.37 3.51 -8.84
N GLY A 97 -6.63 3.22 -9.17
CA GLY A 97 -7.12 3.26 -10.56
C GLY A 97 -6.92 4.61 -11.24
N SER A 98 -7.09 5.73 -10.52
CA SER A 98 -6.78 7.07 -11.02
C SER A 98 -5.29 7.23 -11.35
N ILE A 99 -4.39 6.75 -10.48
CA ILE A 99 -2.93 6.81 -10.69
C ILE A 99 -2.54 6.04 -11.96
N ILE A 100 -3.06 4.82 -12.14
CA ILE A 100 -2.79 3.99 -13.32
C ILE A 100 -3.27 4.69 -14.60
N ASN A 101 -4.49 5.25 -14.59
CA ASN A 101 -5.02 5.97 -15.73
C ASN A 101 -4.16 7.18 -16.08
N ARG A 102 -3.71 7.96 -15.10
CA ARG A 102 -2.78 9.08 -15.31
C ARG A 102 -1.44 8.62 -15.90
N GLY A 103 -0.92 7.48 -15.45
CA GLY A 103 0.28 6.86 -16.03
C GLY A 103 0.10 6.46 -17.50
N ARG A 104 -1.05 5.89 -17.86
CA ARG A 104 -1.40 5.58 -19.26
C ARG A 104 -1.51 6.83 -20.11
N THR A 105 -2.20 7.87 -19.61
CA THR A 105 -2.31 9.16 -20.31
C THR A 105 -0.94 9.78 -20.55
N LEU A 106 -0.06 9.77 -19.56
CA LEU A 106 1.32 10.23 -19.70
C LEU A 106 2.06 9.44 -20.79
N ALA A 107 1.89 8.11 -20.85
CA ALA A 107 2.56 7.30 -21.86
C ALA A 107 2.09 7.65 -23.28
N ILE A 108 0.77 7.77 -23.48
CA ILE A 108 0.18 8.18 -24.76
C ILE A 108 0.68 9.57 -25.15
N MET A 109 0.62 10.55 -24.24
CA MET A 109 1.10 11.91 -24.50
C MET A 109 2.60 11.95 -24.83
N SER A 110 3.41 11.15 -24.14
CA SER A 110 4.85 11.10 -24.40
C SER A 110 5.14 10.55 -25.80
N ARG A 111 4.42 9.50 -26.21
CA ARG A 111 4.52 8.92 -27.55
C ARG A 111 4.09 9.90 -28.65
N ASP A 112 2.92 10.53 -28.47
CA ASP A 112 2.26 11.28 -29.55
C ASP A 112 2.73 12.72 -29.65
N PHE A 113 3.15 13.34 -28.54
CA PHE A 113 3.63 14.73 -28.55
C PHE A 113 5.15 14.84 -28.75
N ILE A 114 5.94 13.88 -28.28
CA ILE A 114 7.40 13.91 -28.46
C ILE A 114 7.73 13.27 -29.81
N THR A 115 7.58 14.07 -30.87
CA THR A 115 7.84 13.67 -32.27
C THR A 115 8.76 14.67 -32.96
N ASN A 116 9.28 14.30 -34.13
CA ASN A 116 10.14 15.19 -34.93
C ASN A 116 9.37 16.31 -35.64
N ARG A 117 8.03 16.31 -35.61
CA ARG A 117 7.18 17.24 -36.40
C ARG A 117 7.49 18.72 -36.15
N HIS A 118 7.87 19.05 -34.92
CA HIS A 118 8.21 20.42 -34.50
C HIS A 118 9.63 20.53 -33.96
N ALA A 119 10.45 19.49 -34.10
CA ALA A 119 11.79 19.47 -33.55
C ALA A 119 12.78 20.21 -34.47
N GLN A 120 13.53 21.16 -33.92
CA GLN A 120 14.61 21.84 -34.66
C GLN A 120 15.72 20.87 -35.08
N LYS A 121 15.96 19.85 -34.25
CA LYS A 121 16.90 18.76 -34.50
C LYS A 121 16.12 17.44 -34.53
N PRO A 122 15.79 16.90 -35.71
CA PRO A 122 15.13 15.61 -35.81
C PRO A 122 16.08 14.51 -35.32
N LEU A 123 15.54 13.58 -34.55
CA LEU A 123 16.26 12.36 -34.15
C LEU A 123 15.85 11.21 -35.06
N ASP A 124 16.69 10.18 -35.12
CA ASP A 124 16.30 8.89 -35.67
C ASP A 124 15.19 8.23 -34.82
N GLU A 125 14.58 7.17 -35.38
CA GLU A 125 13.53 6.43 -34.68
C GLU A 125 14.04 5.82 -33.37
N LEU A 126 15.30 5.36 -33.34
CA LEU A 126 15.91 4.80 -32.14
C LEU A 126 16.08 5.85 -31.04
N GLY A 127 16.52 7.07 -31.37
CA GLY A 127 16.65 8.17 -30.41
C GLY A 127 15.30 8.62 -29.84
N LEU A 128 14.22 8.63 -30.64
CA LEU A 128 12.88 8.90 -30.14
C LEU A 128 12.39 7.81 -29.19
N ARG A 129 12.58 6.54 -29.56
CA ARG A 129 12.23 5.39 -28.70
C ARG A 129 13.00 5.41 -27.38
N GLN A 130 14.26 5.82 -27.37
CA GLN A 130 15.05 5.97 -26.15
C GLN A 130 14.45 7.02 -25.21
N ILE A 131 14.04 8.18 -25.73
CA ILE A 131 13.41 9.24 -24.92
C ILE A 131 12.09 8.75 -24.32
N HIS A 132 11.22 8.12 -25.13
CA HIS A 132 9.96 7.57 -24.62
C HIS A 132 10.21 6.52 -23.54
N SER A 133 11.15 5.61 -23.78
CA SER A 133 11.55 4.58 -22.82
C SER A 133 12.06 5.21 -21.51
N GLU A 134 12.89 6.24 -21.57
CA GLU A 134 13.40 6.91 -20.36
C GLU A 134 12.26 7.51 -19.52
N ILE A 135 11.26 8.13 -20.16
CA ILE A 135 10.09 8.68 -19.46
C ILE A 135 9.29 7.56 -18.76
N TYR A 136 9.09 6.43 -19.43
CA TYR A 136 8.34 5.30 -18.86
C TYR A 136 9.09 4.68 -17.68
N HIS A 137 10.39 4.43 -17.82
CA HIS A 137 11.22 3.90 -16.74
C HIS A 137 11.23 4.83 -15.53
N ARG A 138 11.38 6.14 -15.72
CA ARG A 138 11.32 7.12 -14.64
C ARG A 138 9.95 7.11 -13.94
N HIS A 139 8.86 6.99 -14.70
CA HIS A 139 7.53 6.88 -14.12
C HIS A 139 7.37 5.62 -13.28
N PHE A 140 7.83 4.46 -13.77
CA PHE A 140 7.81 3.20 -13.02
C PHE A 140 8.63 3.27 -11.74
N VAL A 141 9.82 3.88 -11.77
CA VAL A 141 10.65 4.11 -10.58
C VAL A 141 9.90 4.98 -9.56
N GLY A 142 9.20 6.01 -10.01
CA GLY A 142 8.32 6.83 -9.17
C GLY A 142 7.19 6.02 -8.52
N LEU A 143 6.55 5.12 -9.28
CA LEU A 143 5.51 4.22 -8.76
C LEU A 143 6.08 3.21 -7.76
N THR A 144 7.25 2.65 -8.01
CA THR A 144 7.94 1.76 -7.05
C THR A 144 8.25 2.49 -5.75
N ALA A 145 8.77 3.72 -5.82
CA ALA A 145 9.01 4.51 -4.61
C ALA A 145 7.70 4.84 -3.86
N PHE A 146 6.63 5.15 -4.57
CA PHE A 146 5.31 5.39 -3.98
C PHE A 146 4.75 4.14 -3.29
N TYR A 147 4.89 2.98 -3.94
CA TYR A 147 4.49 1.69 -3.39
C TYR A 147 5.23 1.37 -2.08
N PHE A 148 6.55 1.53 -2.03
CA PHE A 148 7.33 1.39 -0.80
C PHE A 148 6.88 2.38 0.28
N GLN A 149 6.57 3.63 -0.09
CA GLN A 149 6.11 4.65 0.84
C GLN A 149 4.75 4.30 1.48
N LEU A 150 3.83 3.69 0.71
CA LEU A 150 2.53 3.23 1.22
C LEU A 150 2.66 2.06 2.21
N ARG A 151 3.76 1.32 2.17
CA ARG A 151 4.04 0.17 3.06
C ARG A 151 4.96 0.48 4.23
N GLU A 152 5.39 1.73 4.39
CA GLU A 152 6.12 2.15 5.58
C GLU A 152 5.28 1.93 6.83
N ALA A 153 5.82 1.18 7.79
CA ALA A 153 5.14 0.89 9.05
C ALA A 153 4.75 2.18 9.78
N ARG A 154 3.46 2.32 10.12
CA ARG A 154 2.95 3.43 10.91
C ARG A 154 2.68 3.00 12.34
N GLN A 155 2.87 3.91 13.29
CA GLN A 155 2.69 3.61 14.71
C GLN A 155 1.25 3.18 15.07
N TRP A 156 0.25 3.62 14.29
CA TRP A 156 -1.16 3.27 14.50
C TRP A 156 -1.57 1.93 13.88
N GLU A 157 -0.70 1.29 13.11
CA GLU A 157 -1.02 0.03 12.44
C GLU A 157 -0.88 -1.14 13.41
N ALA A 158 -1.99 -1.84 13.65
CA ALA A 158 -2.04 -2.95 14.59
C ALA A 158 -1.19 -4.15 14.15
N ILE A 159 -0.86 -4.25 12.85
CA ILE A 159 -0.08 -5.36 12.26
C ILE A 159 1.32 -5.41 12.87
N TYR A 160 1.94 -4.26 13.18
CA TYR A 160 3.30 -4.17 13.70
C TYR A 160 3.40 -4.26 15.23
N LYS A 161 2.31 -4.57 15.93
CA LYS A 161 2.33 -4.79 17.39
C LYS A 161 3.00 -6.12 17.71
N LYS A 162 3.78 -6.16 18.80
CA LYS A 162 4.54 -7.34 19.26
C LYS A 162 3.70 -8.62 19.41
N HIS A 163 2.41 -8.50 19.70
CA HIS A 163 1.51 -9.65 19.82
C HIS A 163 1.16 -10.27 18.45
N ASN A 164 1.20 -9.48 17.36
CA ASN A 164 0.83 -9.92 16.00
C ASN A 164 2.02 -10.43 15.18
N THR A 165 3.25 -10.37 15.72
CA THR A 165 4.47 -10.79 15.02
C THR A 165 4.45 -12.27 14.61
N GLU A 166 3.82 -13.15 15.40
CA GLU A 166 3.65 -14.58 15.05
C GLU A 166 2.80 -14.74 13.77
N TYR A 167 1.76 -13.93 13.61
CA TYR A 167 0.86 -13.98 12.47
C TYR A 167 1.49 -13.32 11.24
N GLN A 168 2.13 -12.15 11.42
CA GLN A 168 2.82 -11.43 10.36
C GLN A 168 3.89 -12.30 9.67
N ASN A 169 4.75 -12.96 10.45
CA ASN A 169 5.85 -13.76 9.90
C ASN A 169 5.40 -15.03 9.18
N ARG A 170 4.21 -15.56 9.49
CA ARG A 170 3.68 -16.78 8.88
C ARG A 170 2.82 -16.51 7.64
N TRP A 171 2.06 -15.42 7.63
CA TRP A 171 1.00 -15.21 6.64
C TRP A 171 1.16 -13.93 5.81
N PHE A 172 2.08 -13.03 6.17
CA PHE A 172 2.27 -11.74 5.50
C PHE A 172 3.73 -11.55 5.06
N ARG A 173 4.16 -12.33 4.04
CA ARG A 173 5.45 -12.14 3.38
C ARG A 173 5.29 -11.23 2.17
N VAL A 174 6.15 -10.23 2.08
CA VAL A 174 6.06 -9.16 1.10
C VAL A 174 7.44 -8.86 0.55
N GLU A 175 7.55 -8.52 -0.74
CA GLU A 175 8.83 -8.29 -1.43
C GLU A 175 9.71 -7.21 -0.78
N GLU A 176 9.12 -6.21 -0.13
CA GLU A 176 9.83 -5.13 0.57
C GLU A 176 10.44 -5.56 1.90
N HIS A 177 10.06 -6.73 2.42
CA HIS A 177 10.80 -7.34 3.53
C HIS A 177 12.17 -7.84 3.08
N ASP A 178 12.26 -8.28 1.82
CA ASP A 178 13.45 -8.92 1.27
C ASP A 178 14.31 -7.95 0.41
N HIS A 179 13.75 -6.81 -0.03
CA HIS A 179 14.42 -5.83 -0.89
C HIS A 179 14.34 -4.40 -0.36
N GLN A 180 15.45 -3.65 -0.47
CA GLN A 180 15.46 -2.22 -0.16
C GLN A 180 15.13 -1.38 -1.39
N LEU A 181 14.34 -0.32 -1.20
CA LEU A 181 14.00 0.66 -2.24
C LEU A 181 15.26 1.20 -2.95
N ALA A 182 16.32 1.45 -2.17
CA ALA A 182 17.61 1.95 -2.65
C ALA A 182 18.17 1.11 -3.81
N ASP A 183 18.13 -0.22 -3.67
CA ASP A 183 18.71 -1.15 -4.64
C ASP A 183 17.85 -1.25 -5.90
N LEU A 184 16.53 -1.14 -5.76
CA LEU A 184 15.59 -1.23 -6.88
C LEU A 184 15.62 -0.01 -7.80
N ILE A 185 15.83 1.19 -7.24
CA ILE A 185 15.81 2.43 -8.04
C ILE A 185 17.17 2.80 -8.64
N LYS A 186 18.27 2.30 -8.05
CA LYS A 186 19.65 2.62 -8.44
C LYS A 186 19.96 2.36 -9.94
N PRO A 187 19.49 1.27 -10.58
CA PRO A 187 19.80 1.01 -12.00
C PRO A 187 19.15 2.01 -12.97
N TYR A 188 18.14 2.76 -12.54
CA TYR A 188 17.32 3.60 -13.41
C TYR A 188 17.58 5.10 -13.22
N LEU A 189 18.43 5.47 -12.28
CA LEU A 189 18.74 6.86 -11.93
C LEU A 189 20.23 7.11 -12.17
N SER A 190 20.56 8.30 -12.65
CA SER A 190 21.96 8.74 -12.64
C SER A 190 22.47 8.87 -11.19
N PRO A 191 23.79 8.75 -10.95
CA PRO A 191 24.34 8.82 -9.59
C PRO A 191 23.99 10.12 -8.85
N THR A 192 23.86 11.23 -9.57
CA THR A 192 23.49 12.54 -9.02
C THR A 192 22.03 12.59 -8.62
N GLU A 193 21.13 12.10 -9.48
CA GLU A 193 19.70 12.00 -9.20
C GLU A 193 19.43 11.02 -8.04
N TYR A 194 20.12 9.89 -8.02
CA TYR A 194 20.03 8.91 -6.93
C TYR A 194 20.37 9.55 -5.58
N LYS A 195 21.52 10.25 -5.49
CA LYS A 195 21.93 10.94 -4.26
C LYS A 195 20.93 12.01 -3.84
N LEU A 196 20.36 12.74 -4.80
CA LEU A 196 19.34 13.75 -4.54
C LEU A 196 18.05 13.13 -3.97
N VAL A 197 17.57 12.05 -4.57
CA VAL A 197 16.35 11.34 -4.15
C VAL A 197 16.53 10.74 -2.75
N MET A 198 17.66 10.07 -2.50
CA MET A 198 17.91 9.41 -1.21
C MET A 198 18.03 10.39 -0.03
N ARG A 199 18.37 11.66 -0.28
CA ARG A 199 18.43 12.71 0.74
C ARG A 199 17.04 13.23 1.15
N LYS A 200 16.00 13.02 0.34
CA LYS A 200 14.66 13.58 0.58
C LYS A 200 13.81 12.61 1.40
N GLY A 201 12.98 13.17 2.28
CA GLY A 201 11.99 12.39 3.04
C GLY A 201 10.94 11.75 2.12
N ASN A 202 10.31 12.55 1.26
CA ASN A 202 9.36 12.05 0.27
C ASN A 202 10.06 11.75 -1.08
N LYS A 203 10.56 10.51 -1.20
CA LYS A 203 11.31 10.04 -2.37
C LYS A 203 10.42 9.97 -3.63
N ALA A 204 9.18 9.52 -3.50
CA ALA A 204 8.24 9.41 -4.61
C ALA A 204 7.91 10.78 -5.22
N ALA A 205 7.62 11.79 -4.41
CA ALA A 205 7.37 13.15 -4.88
C ALA A 205 8.60 13.75 -5.57
N GLN A 206 9.82 13.48 -5.04
CA GLN A 206 11.05 13.93 -5.66
C GLN A 206 11.27 13.30 -7.05
N LEU A 207 10.91 12.03 -7.24
CA LEU A 207 10.99 11.35 -8.53
C LEU A 207 10.02 11.94 -9.55
N ILE A 208 8.80 12.27 -9.14
CA ILE A 208 7.82 12.98 -9.99
C ILE A 208 8.36 14.38 -10.37
N ALA A 209 9.00 15.09 -9.44
CA ALA A 209 9.61 16.38 -9.74
C ALA A 209 10.76 16.25 -10.75
N LEU A 210 11.60 15.22 -10.63
CA LEU A 210 12.65 14.92 -11.61
C LEU A 210 12.07 14.57 -12.98
N GLN A 211 10.96 13.85 -13.02
CA GLN A 211 10.25 13.54 -14.26
C GLN A 211 9.73 14.82 -14.95
N SER A 212 9.15 15.75 -14.19
CA SER A 212 8.75 17.07 -14.71
C SER A 212 9.95 17.87 -15.25
N ALA A 213 11.07 17.89 -14.51
CA ALA A 213 12.31 18.53 -14.96
C ALA A 213 12.85 17.93 -16.25
N HIS A 214 12.73 16.61 -16.42
CA HIS A 214 13.10 15.92 -17.66
C HIS A 214 12.25 16.39 -18.84
N LEU A 215 10.91 16.45 -18.69
CA LEU A 215 10.01 16.97 -19.73
C LEU A 215 10.34 18.43 -20.09
N LYS A 216 10.65 19.27 -19.08
CA LYS A 216 11.09 20.65 -19.31
C LYS A 216 12.37 20.72 -20.15
N ARG A 217 13.35 19.83 -19.89
CA ARG A 217 14.60 19.74 -20.64
C ARG A 217 14.37 19.30 -22.09
N ILE A 218 13.49 18.32 -22.32
CA ILE A 218 13.12 17.89 -23.68
C ILE A 218 12.49 19.05 -24.44
N ARG A 219 11.53 19.76 -23.83
CA ARG A 219 10.91 20.94 -24.45
C ARG A 219 11.94 22.01 -24.82
N SER A 220 12.80 22.41 -23.88
CA SER A 220 13.79 23.47 -24.12
C SER A 220 14.84 23.11 -25.16
N SER A 221 15.21 21.83 -25.28
CA SER A 221 16.26 21.38 -26.21
C SER A 221 15.75 21.14 -27.63
N ARG A 222 14.42 20.99 -27.82
CA ARG A 222 13.86 20.59 -29.12
C ARG A 222 12.91 21.61 -29.74
N TRP A 223 12.24 22.43 -28.93
CA TRP A 223 11.13 23.30 -29.35
C TRP A 223 11.31 24.77 -28.90
N SER A 224 12.55 25.29 -28.90
CA SER A 224 12.86 26.69 -28.49
C SER A 224 13.01 27.66 -29.65
#